data_AF-A0A0B0MII1-F1
#
_entry.id   AF-A0A0B0MII1-F1
#
_cell.length_a   1.000
_cell.length_b   1.000
_cell.length_c   1.000
_cell.angle_alpha   90.00
_cell.angle_beta   90.00
_cell.angle_gamma   90.00
#
_symmetry.space_group_name_H-M   'P 1'
#
loop_
_entity.id
_entity.type
_entity.pdbx_description
1 polymer ?
#
loop_
_entity_poly.entity_id
_entity_poly.type
_entity_poly.pdbx_seq_one_letter_code
_entity_poly.pdbx_strand_id
1 'polypeptide(L)' 'MGTVDYIWHTGELIPVKVLDTLPVDVLRRNASLPSERWGSDHLALVCELAFADDCKEP' A
#
# COMPACT_ATOMS: atom_id res chain seq x y z
N MET A 1 -5.29 14.31 7.54
CA MET A 1 -4.86 13.21 6.64
C MET A 1 -5.75 12.03 6.92
N GLY A 2 -6.43 11.51 5.89
CA GLY A 2 -7.21 10.29 5.95
C GLY A 2 -6.74 9.35 4.85
N THR A 3 -6.87 8.05 5.07
CA THR A 3 -6.58 7.03 4.06
C THR A 3 -7.68 7.03 3.00
N VAL A 4 -7.33 7.37 1.77
CA VAL A 4 -8.28 7.44 0.64
C VAL A 4 -7.96 6.45 -0.49
N ASP A 5 -6.74 5.91 -0.51
CA ASP A 5 -6.29 4.92 -1.46
C ASP A 5 -6.32 3.52 -0.83
N TYR A 6 -6.73 2.52 -1.61
CA TYR A 6 -6.85 1.13 -1.17
C TYR A 6 -6.57 0.18 -2.34
N ILE A 7 -5.94 -0.95 -2.07
CA ILE A 7 -5.88 -2.09 -3.00
C ILE A 7 -6.87 -3.13 -2.50
N TRP A 8 -7.96 -3.33 -3.24
CA TRP A 8 -8.95 -4.37 -2.96
C TRP A 8 -8.60 -5.63 -3.75
N HIS A 9 -8.75 -6.81 -3.13
CA HIS A 9 -8.48 -8.10 -3.78
C HIS A 9 -9.60 -9.11 -3.49
N THR A 10 -9.65 -10.17 -4.29
CA THR A 10 -10.56 -11.30 -4.06
C THR A 10 -10.00 -12.23 -2.97
N GLY A 11 -10.84 -13.12 -2.41
CA GLY A 11 -10.39 -14.09 -1.39
C GLY A 11 -9.37 -15.12 -1.91
N GLU A 12 -9.27 -15.27 -3.23
CA GLU A 12 -8.30 -16.13 -3.92
C GLU A 12 -6.88 -15.53 -3.95
N LEU A 13 -6.74 -14.24 -3.63
CA LEU A 13 -5.44 -13.56 -3.53
C LEU A 13 -5.18 -13.20 -2.07
N ILE A 14 -4.00 -13.56 -1.58
CA ILE A 14 -3.57 -13.24 -0.21
C ILE A 14 -2.38 -12.27 -0.24
N PRO A 15 -2.42 -11.16 0.51
CA PRO A 15 -1.27 -10.27 0.64
C PRO A 15 -0.19 -10.93 1.50
N VAL A 16 0.92 -11.28 0.86
CA VAL A 16 2.07 -11.93 1.54
C VAL A 16 3.05 -10.90 2.08
N LYS A 17 3.18 -9.74 1.42
CA LYS A 17 3.96 -8.59 1.90
C LYS A 17 3.31 -7.28 1.50
N VAL A 18 3.39 -6.28 2.37
CA VAL A 18 2.91 -4.92 2.10
C VAL A 18 4.06 -3.96 2.37
N LEU A 19 4.32 -3.04 1.45
CA LEU A 19 5.28 -1.98 1.67
C LEU A 19 4.67 -0.95 2.62
N ASP A 20 5.37 -0.68 3.72
CA ASP A 20 4.91 0.30 4.69
C ASP A 20 4.93 1.72 4.12
N THR A 21 4.07 2.57 4.66
CA THR A 21 4.03 3.99 4.32
C THR A 21 5.11 4.76 5.07
N LEU A 22 5.46 5.96 4.58
CA LEU A 22 6.37 6.82 5.32
C LEU A 22 5.77 7.22 6.67
N PRO A 23 6.57 7.28 7.74
CA PRO A 23 6.09 7.75 9.03
C PRO A 23 5.44 9.13 8.91
N VAL A 24 4.31 9.32 9.59
CA VAL A 24 3.54 10.57 9.54
C VAL A 24 4.41 11.79 9.89
N ASP A 25 5.37 11.64 10.80
CA ASP A 25 6.27 12.73 11.19
C ASP A 25 7.20 13.16 10.04
N VAL A 26 7.63 12.22 9.19
CA VAL A 26 8.42 12.52 7.99
C VAL A 26 7.54 13.25 6.97
N LEU A 27 6.30 12.81 6.81
CA LEU A 27 5.34 13.47 5.93
C LEU A 27 5.00 14.87 6.40
N ARG A 28 4.83 15.10 7.71
CA ARG A 28 4.56 16.43 8.27
C ARG A 28 5.73 17.40 8.16
N ARG A 29 6.97 16.89 8.15
CA ARG A 29 8.18 17.72 7.93
C ARG A 29 8.27 18.22 6.50
N ASN A 30 7.79 17.43 5.53
CA ASN A 30 7.60 17.89 4.16
C ASN A 30 6.30 18.70 4.14
N ALA A 31 6.37 20.04 4.09
CA ALA A 31 5.21 20.92 4.25
C ALA A 31 3.97 20.50 3.42
N SER A 32 4.18 19.92 2.25
CA SER A 32 3.15 19.33 1.41
C SER A 32 3.72 18.28 0.44
N LEU A 33 2.83 17.50 -0.16
CA LEU A 33 3.08 16.75 -1.38
C LEU A 33 2.29 17.41 -2.53
N PRO A 34 2.81 17.43 -3.78
CA PRO A 34 4.15 16.99 -4.18
C PRO A 34 5.26 17.95 -3.68
N SER A 35 6.52 17.54 -3.84
CA SER A 35 7.72 18.33 -3.51
C SER A 35 8.89 17.97 -4.44
N GLU A 36 10.03 18.65 -4.33
CA GLU A 36 11.22 18.38 -5.15
C GLU A 36 11.64 16.89 -5.14
N ARG A 37 11.44 16.19 -4.02
CA ARG A 37 11.76 14.75 -3.87
C ARG A 37 10.59 13.81 -4.16
N TRP A 38 9.37 14.33 -4.24
CA TRP A 38 8.14 13.54 -4.32
C TRP A 38 7.23 14.06 -5.43
N GLY A 39 7.15 13.33 -6.55
CA GLY A 39 6.44 13.79 -7.74
C GLY A 39 4.91 13.68 -7.69
N SER A 40 4.32 13.08 -6.66
CA SER A 40 2.87 12.94 -6.48
C SER A 40 2.46 13.48 -5.12
N ASP A 41 1.21 13.94 -5.04
CA ASP A 41 0.47 14.30 -3.82
C ASP A 41 0.00 13.09 -2.99
N HIS A 42 0.01 11.89 -3.57
CA HIS A 42 -0.31 10.62 -2.92
C HIS A 42 0.93 9.74 -2.74
N LEU A 43 0.85 8.78 -1.82
CA LEU A 43 1.86 7.73 -1.66
C LEU A 43 1.39 6.46 -2.38
N ALA A 44 2.28 5.85 -3.17
CA ALA A 44 1.97 4.61 -3.85
C ALA A 44 1.75 3.47 -2.84
N LEU A 45 0.64 2.75 -2.98
CA LEU A 45 0.42 1.49 -2.30
C LEU A 45 1.10 0.37 -3.08
N VAL A 46 1.86 -0.48 -2.38
CA VAL A 46 2.56 -1.61 -3.00
C VAL A 46 2.41 -2.83 -2.10
N CYS A 47 2.00 -3.95 -2.68
CA CYS A 47 1.91 -5.23 -2.00
C CYS A 47 2.30 -6.39 -2.95
N GLU A 48 2.85 -7.44 -2.37
CA GLU A 48 3.03 -8.74 -3.01
C GLU A 48 1.81 -9.60 -2.68
N LEU A 49 1.18 -10.18 -3.71
CA LEU A 49 0.02 -11.05 -3.59
C LEU A 49 0.42 -12.46 -4.05
N ALA A 50 -0.08 -13.49 -3.36
CA ALA A 50 -0.02 -14.88 -3.80
C ALA A 50 -1.42 -15.44 -3.99
N PHE A 51 -1.58 -16.46 -4.83
CA PHE A 51 -2.83 -17.22 -4.87
C PHE A 51 -2.98 -18.02 -3.58
N ALA A 52 -4.18 -18.04 -3.02
CA ALA A 52 -4.52 -18.99 -1.98
C ALA A 52 -4.40 -20.40 -2.59
N ASP A 53 -3.62 -21.29 -1.97
CA ASP A 53 -3.58 -22.68 -2.41
C ASP A 53 -5.00 -23.24 -2.34
N ASP A 54 -5.53 -23.69 -3.49
CA ASP A 54 -6.71 -24.53 -3.53
C ASP A 54 -6.39 -25.81 -2.75
N CYS A 55 -6.63 -25.80 -1.43
CA CYS A 55 -6.75 -27.02 -0.68
C CYS A 55 -8.02 -27.71 -1.18
N LYS A 56 -7.92 -28.35 -2.35
CA LYS A 56 -8.87 -29.37 -2.76
C LYS A 56 -8.77 -30.44 -1.69
N GLU A 57 -9.79 -30.48 -0.83
CA GLU A 57 -10.00 -31.59 0.08
C GLU A 57 -9.93 -32.90 -0.74
N PRO A 58 -9.23 -33.93 -0.23
CA PRO A 58 -9.04 -35.20 -0.95
C PRO A 58 -10.34 -35.95 -1.23
#